data_AF-A0A7S3WR80-F1
#
_entry.id   AF-A0A7S3WR80-F1
#
_cell.length_a   1.000
_cell.length_b   1.000
_cell.length_c   1.000
_cell.angle_alpha   90.00
_cell.angle_beta   90.00
_cell.angle_gamma   90.00
#
_symmetry.space_group_name_H-M   'P 1'
#
loop_
_entity.id
_entity.type
_entity.pdbx_description
1 polymer ?
#
loop_
_entity_poly.entity_id
_entity_poly.type
_entity_poly.pdbx_seq_one_letter_code
_entity_poly.pdbx_strand_id
1 'polypeptide(L)'
;MPPPTSLLSASLTPLSPYTFAEVRGGRLRGRVNATTGMRSFLGIRYAAPPLGDLRWREPLPEPGWAGTADALEYGSVCLQNPLFGWNSIENRGNMSEDCLFLNVVAPPPRPQPYPVMVYIHAGEFHFGSGADRESDVPHFATDVILVSFNYRLGVFGFAGADDLRDRTPFGGTGNYGVHDQRAALGWVRSSIGAFGGDASNVLVWGESSGGTSVALHLVSPRSHGLFHKAILQSPGVTQVKSLADAQLNYRYTLAALLSRGSPGCVSGGGYATFPETRLKSWGGGVVGRAANVSLAQARAACDAAAACRGFTLERRGESGAFNATLHAAAAPIFDVRAREGGAASVPAPFSYLKAAREGSAGVECLLRASAAALVNVTDYLPRDDSFETNGFAPVVDGRDMRTTLVDQVAEGRFSHGVPVLLGSNLDEGTIFMQLSPPLPCANASNASFAAWAEAMFGVETAAAVVAAYQKLRAPLPQCSTHRPPPGGRTGGGGAAAAE
;
A
#
# COMPACT_ATOMS: atom_id res chain seq x y z
N MET A 1 -51.42 -48.54 40.98
CA MET A 1 -51.05 -47.40 40.12
C MET A 1 -49.63 -47.63 39.64
N PRO A 2 -49.34 -47.68 38.34
CA PRO A 2 -47.96 -47.68 37.87
C PRO A 2 -47.36 -46.27 38.04
N PRO A 3 -46.03 -46.13 38.17
CA PRO A 3 -45.39 -44.82 38.31
C PRO A 3 -45.47 -44.04 36.99
N PRO A 4 -45.39 -42.70 37.03
CA PRO A 4 -45.53 -41.88 35.84
C PRO A 4 -44.35 -42.09 34.90
N THR A 5 -44.70 -42.17 33.62
CA THR A 5 -43.85 -42.21 32.44
C THR A 5 -42.71 -41.20 32.50
N SER A 6 -41.50 -41.71 32.27
CA SER A 6 -40.28 -40.94 32.01
C SER A 6 -40.51 -39.95 30.88
N LEU A 7 -40.29 -38.66 31.16
CA LEU A 7 -40.20 -37.62 30.15
C LEU A 7 -39.01 -37.95 29.25
N LEU A 8 -39.29 -38.23 27.98
CA LEU A 8 -38.29 -38.28 26.91
C LEU A 8 -37.49 -36.98 26.94
N SER A 9 -36.23 -37.08 27.38
CA SER A 9 -35.23 -36.05 27.16
C SER A 9 -35.08 -35.90 25.65
N ALA A 10 -35.66 -34.84 25.09
CA ALA A 10 -35.36 -34.43 23.73
C ALA A 10 -33.86 -34.14 23.70
N SER A 11 -33.10 -35.07 23.12
CA SER A 11 -31.68 -34.87 22.87
C SER A 11 -31.58 -33.67 21.94
N LEU A 12 -31.16 -32.53 22.48
CA LEU A 12 -30.75 -31.37 21.70
C LEU A 12 -29.57 -31.84 20.83
N THR A 13 -29.85 -32.22 19.58
CA THR A 13 -28.80 -32.41 18.59
C THR A 13 -28.02 -31.10 18.54
N PRO A 14 -26.72 -31.11 18.87
CA PRO A 14 -25.93 -29.89 18.80
C PRO A 14 -26.00 -29.37 17.37
N LEU A 15 -26.42 -28.11 17.21
CA LEU A 15 -26.38 -27.42 15.93
C LEU A 15 -24.96 -27.58 15.39
N SER A 16 -24.85 -28.09 14.17
CA SER A 16 -23.56 -28.20 13.48
C SER A 16 -22.82 -26.86 13.60
N PRO A 17 -21.55 -26.85 14.04
CA PRO A 17 -20.77 -25.60 14.11
C PRO A 17 -20.43 -25.06 12.72
N TYR A 18 -20.83 -25.77 11.67
CA TYR A 18 -20.54 -25.46 10.28
C TYR A 18 -21.79 -25.01 9.51
N THR A 19 -21.56 -24.10 8.56
CA THR A 19 -22.50 -23.69 7.52
C THR A 19 -21.86 -23.87 6.14
N PHE A 20 -22.66 -23.87 5.09
CA PHE A 20 -22.20 -24.09 3.73
C PHE A 20 -22.76 -23.05 2.77
N ALA A 21 -21.98 -22.72 1.73
CA ALA A 21 -22.39 -21.86 0.63
C ALA A 21 -21.90 -22.45 -0.69
N GLU A 22 -22.73 -22.38 -1.73
CA GLU A 22 -22.38 -22.83 -3.09
C GLU A 22 -22.02 -21.62 -3.93
N VAL A 23 -20.75 -21.48 -4.30
CA VAL A 23 -20.26 -20.41 -5.18
C VAL A 23 -19.77 -21.00 -6.50
N ARG A 24 -19.45 -20.16 -7.48
CA ARG A 24 -18.96 -20.62 -8.80
C ARG A 24 -17.75 -21.55 -8.69
N GLY A 25 -16.84 -21.28 -7.75
CA GLY A 25 -15.64 -22.08 -7.51
C GLY A 25 -15.89 -23.45 -6.86
N GLY A 26 -17.08 -23.69 -6.31
CA GLY A 26 -17.44 -24.92 -5.61
C GLY A 26 -18.10 -24.67 -4.24
N ARG A 27 -18.25 -25.74 -3.45
CA ARG A 27 -18.88 -25.66 -2.13
C ARG A 27 -17.89 -25.17 -1.07
N LEU A 28 -18.32 -24.25 -0.20
CA LEU A 28 -17.54 -23.74 0.92
C LEU A 28 -18.09 -24.25 2.25
N ARG A 29 -17.20 -24.55 3.21
CA ARG A 29 -17.53 -24.82 4.62
C ARG A 29 -17.07 -23.66 5.50
N GLY A 30 -18.02 -22.94 6.08
CA GLY A 30 -17.80 -21.86 7.04
C GLY A 30 -18.17 -22.25 8.47
N ARG A 31 -18.08 -21.30 9.41
CA ARG A 31 -18.45 -21.46 10.83
C ARG A 31 -19.77 -20.76 11.14
N VAL A 32 -20.48 -21.27 12.14
CA VAL A 32 -21.64 -20.61 12.76
C VAL A 32 -21.32 -20.28 14.21
N ASN A 33 -21.52 -19.03 14.61
CA ASN A 33 -21.48 -18.65 16.01
C ASN A 33 -22.74 -19.20 16.71
N ALA A 34 -22.56 -20.09 17.68
CA ALA A 34 -23.68 -20.76 18.37
C ALA A 34 -24.57 -19.81 19.19
N THR A 35 -24.06 -18.64 19.59
CA THR A 35 -24.79 -17.65 20.39
C THR A 35 -25.56 -16.68 19.50
N THR A 36 -24.95 -16.18 18.44
CA THR A 36 -25.54 -15.11 17.59
C THR A 36 -26.16 -15.65 16.30
N GLY A 37 -25.83 -16.87 15.89
CA GLY A 37 -26.18 -17.43 14.59
C GLY A 37 -25.44 -16.80 13.41
N MET A 38 -24.54 -15.85 13.66
CA MET A 38 -23.70 -15.24 12.63
C MET A 38 -22.83 -16.30 11.96
N ARG A 39 -22.67 -16.19 10.65
CA ARG A 39 -21.92 -17.11 9.80
C ARG A 39 -20.65 -16.44 9.32
N SER A 40 -19.52 -17.14 9.38
CA SER A 40 -18.26 -16.65 8.82
C SER A 40 -17.67 -17.65 7.82
N PHE A 41 -17.17 -17.12 6.72
CA PHE A 41 -16.44 -17.83 5.69
C PHE A 41 -15.17 -17.04 5.41
N LEU A 42 -14.04 -17.50 5.91
CA LEU A 42 -12.77 -16.77 5.89
C LEU A 42 -11.81 -17.43 4.89
N GLY A 43 -10.96 -16.64 4.23
CA GLY A 43 -9.92 -17.17 3.34
C GLY A 43 -10.45 -17.76 2.02
N ILE A 44 -11.56 -17.23 1.49
CA ILE A 44 -12.11 -17.65 0.19
C ILE A 44 -11.25 -17.07 -0.93
N ARG A 45 -10.73 -17.92 -1.81
CA ARG A 45 -9.98 -17.46 -2.99
C ARG A 45 -10.94 -16.84 -4.02
N TYR A 46 -10.69 -15.58 -4.42
CA TYR A 46 -11.48 -14.88 -5.43
C TYR A 46 -10.74 -14.66 -6.77
N ALA A 47 -9.47 -15.05 -6.83
CA ALA A 47 -8.66 -14.99 -8.03
C ALA A 47 -7.54 -16.05 -7.98
N ALA A 48 -7.00 -16.41 -9.15
CA ALA A 48 -5.83 -17.27 -9.23
C ALA A 48 -4.62 -16.64 -8.49
N PRO A 49 -3.74 -17.45 -7.86
CA PRO A 49 -2.52 -16.95 -7.24
C PRO A 49 -1.69 -16.13 -8.24
N PRO A 50 -1.29 -14.88 -7.94
CA PRO A 50 -0.52 -14.04 -8.85
C PRO A 50 0.98 -14.38 -8.83
N LEU A 51 1.30 -15.67 -8.96
CA LEU A 51 2.65 -16.23 -8.86
C LEU A 51 3.35 -16.34 -10.22
N GLY A 52 4.69 -16.28 -10.23
CA GLY A 52 5.50 -16.52 -11.43
C GLY A 52 5.13 -15.56 -12.57
N ASP A 53 4.76 -16.10 -13.74
CA ASP A 53 4.33 -15.27 -14.88
C ASP A 53 2.99 -14.55 -14.65
N LEU A 54 2.30 -14.75 -13.52
CA LEU A 54 1.12 -13.95 -13.17
C LEU A 54 1.46 -12.69 -12.36
N ARG A 55 2.72 -12.51 -11.95
CA ARG A 55 3.17 -11.23 -11.36
C ARG A 55 2.95 -10.08 -12.34
N TRP A 56 2.45 -8.96 -11.82
CA TRP A 56 2.14 -7.74 -12.59
C TRP A 56 1.21 -7.97 -13.78
N ARG A 57 0.28 -8.93 -13.66
CA ARG A 57 -0.85 -9.09 -14.58
C ARG A 57 -2.16 -8.80 -13.87
N GLU A 58 -3.23 -8.60 -14.65
CA GLU A 58 -4.60 -8.63 -14.11
C GLU A 58 -4.86 -9.97 -13.41
N PRO A 59 -5.62 -9.98 -12.30
CA PRO A 59 -6.03 -11.22 -11.64
C PRO A 59 -6.85 -12.08 -12.60
N LEU A 60 -6.47 -13.35 -12.72
CA LEU A 60 -7.27 -14.34 -13.44
C LEU A 60 -8.35 -14.90 -12.51
N PRO A 61 -9.50 -15.38 -13.06
CA PRO A 61 -10.53 -16.04 -12.26
C PRO A 61 -9.97 -17.17 -11.39
N GLU A 62 -10.53 -17.42 -10.21
CA GLU A 62 -10.12 -18.56 -9.40
C GLU A 62 -10.35 -19.90 -10.15
N PRO A 63 -9.44 -20.88 -10.05
CA PRO A 63 -9.54 -22.15 -10.78
C PRO A 63 -10.66 -23.08 -10.25
N GLY A 64 -11.36 -22.69 -9.18
CA GLY A 64 -12.29 -23.54 -8.43
C GLY A 64 -11.58 -24.64 -7.63
N TRP A 65 -12.36 -25.47 -6.94
CA TRP A 65 -11.87 -26.58 -6.14
C TRP A 65 -12.81 -27.79 -6.25
N ALA A 66 -12.24 -28.99 -6.07
CA ALA A 66 -13.03 -30.22 -6.04
C ALA A 66 -13.68 -30.41 -4.66
N GLY A 67 -14.97 -30.77 -4.64
CA GLY A 67 -15.69 -31.05 -3.41
C GLY A 67 -15.96 -29.80 -2.57
N THR A 68 -15.63 -29.86 -1.28
CA THR A 68 -15.85 -28.75 -0.32
C THR A 68 -14.52 -28.18 0.14
N ALA A 69 -14.32 -26.87 -0.04
CA ALA A 69 -13.18 -26.15 0.51
C ALA A 69 -13.49 -25.56 1.88
N ASP A 70 -12.49 -25.55 2.76
CA ASP A 70 -12.59 -24.92 4.07
C ASP A 70 -12.39 -23.41 3.97
N ALA A 71 -13.37 -22.68 4.49
CA ALA A 71 -13.34 -21.24 4.68
C ALA A 71 -13.42 -20.92 6.18
N LEU A 72 -12.53 -21.53 6.96
CA LEU A 72 -12.60 -21.55 8.42
C LEU A 72 -11.62 -20.59 9.11
N GLU A 73 -10.64 -20.09 8.36
CA GLU A 73 -9.51 -19.27 8.82
C GLU A 73 -9.14 -18.24 7.74
N TYR A 74 -8.56 -17.12 8.16
CA TYR A 74 -8.07 -16.11 7.21
C TYR A 74 -6.96 -16.68 6.31
N GLY A 75 -7.04 -16.37 5.02
CA GLY A 75 -5.99 -16.67 4.04
C GLY A 75 -4.70 -15.90 4.33
N SER A 76 -3.66 -16.18 3.53
CA SER A 76 -2.38 -15.47 3.65
C SER A 76 -2.53 -13.97 3.37
N VAL A 77 -1.84 -13.15 4.16
CA VAL A 77 -1.72 -11.71 3.97
C VAL A 77 -0.85 -11.43 2.75
N CYS A 78 -1.16 -10.40 1.96
CA CYS A 78 -0.30 -10.03 0.82
C CYS A 78 1.07 -9.58 1.30
N LEU A 79 2.12 -9.95 0.56
CA LEU A 79 3.48 -9.53 0.89
C LEU A 79 3.59 -8.01 1.05
N GLN A 80 4.11 -7.64 2.21
CA GLN A 80 4.38 -6.30 2.66
C GLN A 80 5.57 -6.36 3.61
N ASN A 81 6.08 -5.21 4.03
CA ASN A 81 7.19 -5.19 4.97
C ASN A 81 6.71 -5.60 6.38
N PRO A 82 7.28 -6.65 7.00
CA PRO A 82 6.85 -7.16 8.31
C PRO A 82 7.03 -6.17 9.48
N LEU A 83 7.81 -5.10 9.29
CA LEU A 83 8.00 -4.06 10.30
C LEU A 83 6.86 -3.04 10.31
N PHE A 84 6.03 -3.03 9.27
CA PHE A 84 4.87 -2.16 9.12
C PHE A 84 3.58 -3.00 9.11
N GLY A 85 2.44 -2.36 9.36
CA GLY A 85 1.13 -3.01 9.43
C GLY A 85 0.47 -2.94 10.80
N TRP A 86 -0.85 -3.13 10.80
CA TRP A 86 -1.69 -2.96 11.99
C TRP A 86 -1.60 -4.19 12.91
N ASN A 87 -1.57 -3.95 14.22
CA ASN A 87 -1.57 -5.03 15.21
C ASN A 87 -2.90 -5.79 15.24
N SER A 88 -3.97 -5.19 14.71
CA SER A 88 -5.31 -5.75 14.54
C SER A 88 -5.41 -6.79 13.42
N ILE A 89 -4.42 -6.88 12.53
CA ILE A 89 -4.40 -7.86 11.45
C ILE A 89 -4.21 -9.27 12.03
N GLU A 90 -5.22 -10.11 11.84
CA GLU A 90 -5.08 -11.54 12.13
C GLU A 90 -4.13 -12.22 11.15
N ASN A 91 -3.39 -13.21 11.65
CA ASN A 91 -2.44 -13.99 10.85
C ASN A 91 -1.34 -13.13 10.17
N ARG A 92 -0.98 -11.97 10.75
CA ARG A 92 -0.03 -11.01 10.17
C ARG A 92 1.33 -11.59 9.75
N GLY A 93 1.76 -12.69 10.37
CA GLY A 93 3.02 -13.35 10.05
C GLY A 93 2.96 -14.25 8.81
N ASN A 94 1.76 -14.65 8.38
CA ASN A 94 1.56 -15.52 7.23
C ASN A 94 1.43 -14.69 5.94
N MET A 95 2.55 -14.15 5.48
CA MET A 95 2.60 -13.37 4.24
C MET A 95 2.98 -14.24 3.03
N SER A 96 2.30 -14.01 1.92
CA SER A 96 2.54 -14.72 0.65
C SER A 96 2.18 -13.83 -0.54
N GLU A 97 2.72 -14.14 -1.72
CA GLU A 97 2.19 -13.61 -2.99
C GLU A 97 0.87 -14.28 -3.37
N ASP A 98 0.68 -15.53 -2.95
CA ASP A 98 -0.61 -16.18 -2.99
C ASP A 98 -1.50 -15.63 -1.88
N CYS A 99 -2.12 -14.47 -2.14
CA CYS A 99 -2.84 -13.72 -1.12
C CYS A 99 -4.22 -13.21 -1.54
N LEU A 100 -4.69 -13.50 -2.76
CA LEU A 100 -5.96 -13.01 -3.29
C LEU A 100 -7.16 -13.77 -2.70
N PHE A 101 -7.38 -13.53 -1.41
CA PHE A 101 -8.44 -14.08 -0.59
C PHE A 101 -9.40 -12.99 -0.11
N LEU A 102 -10.64 -13.38 0.12
CA LEU A 102 -11.68 -12.58 0.74
C LEU A 102 -12.39 -13.35 1.85
N ASN A 103 -13.13 -12.61 2.66
CA ASN A 103 -13.84 -13.10 3.82
C ASN A 103 -15.29 -12.61 3.73
N VAL A 104 -16.24 -13.46 4.13
CA VAL A 104 -17.66 -13.12 4.20
C VAL A 104 -18.15 -13.39 5.61
N VAL A 105 -18.71 -12.36 6.24
CA VAL A 105 -19.47 -12.47 7.50
C VAL A 105 -20.92 -12.16 7.19
N ALA A 106 -21.82 -13.11 7.45
CA ALA A 106 -23.22 -13.01 7.08
C ALA A 106 -24.14 -13.32 8.26
N PRO A 107 -25.31 -12.66 8.37
CA PRO A 107 -26.29 -13.02 9.38
C PRO A 107 -26.89 -14.42 9.15
N PRO A 108 -27.71 -14.91 10.10
CA PRO A 108 -28.51 -16.13 9.89
C PRO A 108 -29.32 -16.05 8.58
N PRO A 109 -29.51 -17.17 7.86
CA PRO A 109 -30.31 -17.17 6.63
C PRO A 109 -31.73 -16.64 6.86
N ARG A 110 -32.23 -15.83 5.92
CA ARG A 110 -33.63 -15.35 5.88
C ARG A 110 -34.14 -15.31 4.43
N PRO A 111 -35.46 -15.18 4.20
CA PRO A 111 -36.02 -15.14 2.84
C PRO A 111 -35.61 -13.91 2.02
N GLN A 112 -35.49 -12.74 2.66
CA GLN A 112 -35.12 -11.50 1.97
C GLN A 112 -33.59 -11.33 1.90
N PRO A 113 -33.04 -10.85 0.78
CA PRO A 113 -31.59 -10.70 0.68
C PRO A 113 -31.10 -9.54 1.56
N TYR A 114 -29.92 -9.68 2.14
CA TYR A 114 -29.26 -8.68 2.97
C TYR A 114 -28.52 -7.64 2.11
N PRO A 115 -28.49 -6.35 2.50
CA PRO A 115 -27.55 -5.41 1.91
C PRO A 115 -26.11 -5.89 2.15
N VAL A 116 -25.22 -5.56 1.22
CA VAL A 116 -23.82 -6.00 1.23
C VAL A 116 -22.91 -4.80 1.43
N MET A 117 -22.03 -4.87 2.41
CA MET A 117 -20.95 -3.91 2.64
C MET A 117 -19.61 -4.55 2.26
N VAL A 118 -18.85 -3.91 1.39
CA VAL A 118 -17.54 -4.38 0.93
C VAL A 118 -16.47 -3.42 1.40
N TYR A 119 -15.64 -3.86 2.35
CA TYR A 119 -14.55 -3.07 2.92
C TYR A 119 -13.26 -3.22 2.10
N ILE A 120 -12.68 -2.07 1.72
CA ILE A 120 -11.35 -1.98 1.12
C ILE A 120 -10.39 -1.43 2.18
N HIS A 121 -9.41 -2.24 2.57
CA HIS A 121 -8.54 -1.90 3.69
C HIS A 121 -7.56 -0.75 3.39
N ALA A 122 -7.22 -0.04 4.47
CA ALA A 122 -6.21 1.00 4.52
C ALA A 122 -4.78 0.46 4.49
N GLY A 123 -3.80 1.36 4.62
CA GLY A 123 -2.37 1.05 4.70
C GLY A 123 -1.53 1.57 3.54
N GLU A 124 -1.91 2.73 2.99
CA GLU A 124 -1.13 3.51 2.02
C GLU A 124 -0.77 2.75 0.73
N PHE A 125 -1.53 1.71 0.40
CA PHE A 125 -1.18 0.75 -0.66
C PHE A 125 0.11 -0.06 -0.41
N HIS A 126 0.72 0.05 0.77
CA HIS A 126 1.99 -0.59 1.16
C HIS A 126 1.81 -1.76 2.13
N PHE A 127 0.82 -1.68 3.02
CA PHE A 127 0.51 -2.67 4.04
C PHE A 127 -1.02 -2.75 4.24
N GLY A 128 -1.47 -3.66 5.12
CA GLY A 128 -2.89 -3.90 5.38
C GLY A 128 -3.35 -5.29 4.94
N SER A 129 -4.58 -5.64 5.32
CA SER A 129 -5.18 -6.95 5.05
C SER A 129 -6.70 -6.90 5.20
N GLY A 130 -7.40 -7.75 4.46
CA GLY A 130 -8.82 -8.04 4.71
C GLY A 130 -9.06 -8.83 6.00
N ALA A 131 -8.00 -9.26 6.68
CA ALA A 131 -8.05 -9.88 8.02
C ALA A 131 -7.88 -8.87 9.17
N ASP A 132 -8.01 -7.58 8.88
CA ASP A 132 -7.93 -6.52 9.88
C ASP A 132 -9.23 -6.42 10.71
N ARG A 133 -9.11 -6.69 12.01
CA ARG A 133 -10.25 -6.66 12.95
C ARG A 133 -10.88 -5.29 13.12
N GLU A 134 -10.19 -4.20 12.80
CA GLU A 134 -10.80 -2.86 12.86
C GLU A 134 -11.99 -2.73 11.90
N SER A 135 -12.06 -3.60 10.88
CA SER A 135 -13.16 -3.66 9.92
C SER A 135 -14.30 -4.63 10.27
N ASP A 136 -14.23 -5.32 11.42
CA ASP A 136 -15.17 -6.39 11.77
C ASP A 136 -16.59 -5.87 12.06
N VAL A 137 -17.53 -6.22 11.16
CA VAL A 137 -18.97 -5.87 11.24
C VAL A 137 -19.72 -6.29 12.49
N PRO A 138 -19.50 -7.45 13.16
CA PRO A 138 -20.32 -7.78 14.33
C PRO A 138 -20.20 -6.76 15.49
N HIS A 139 -19.24 -5.83 15.42
CA HIS A 139 -19.10 -4.73 16.36
C HIS A 139 -20.05 -3.54 16.08
N PHE A 140 -20.59 -3.38 14.87
CA PHE A 140 -21.40 -2.22 14.49
C PHE A 140 -22.68 -2.51 13.67
N ALA A 141 -22.87 -3.72 13.14
CA ALA A 141 -24.12 -4.12 12.46
C ALA A 141 -24.37 -5.64 12.51
N THR A 142 -25.63 -6.06 12.55
CA THR A 142 -26.03 -7.49 12.60
C THR A 142 -26.97 -7.91 11.48
N ASP A 143 -27.35 -6.98 10.60
CA ASP A 143 -28.34 -7.13 9.54
C ASP A 143 -27.78 -6.79 8.15
N VAL A 144 -26.45 -6.92 7.98
CA VAL A 144 -25.73 -6.71 6.73
C VAL A 144 -24.76 -7.87 6.49
N ILE A 145 -24.43 -8.14 5.22
CA ILE A 145 -23.29 -9.01 4.89
C ILE A 145 -22.05 -8.14 4.73
N LEU A 146 -20.99 -8.48 5.46
CA LEU A 146 -19.67 -7.90 5.28
C LEU A 146 -18.84 -8.76 4.34
N VAL A 147 -18.17 -8.11 3.40
CA VAL A 147 -17.06 -8.67 2.64
C VAL A 147 -15.82 -7.84 2.89
N SER A 148 -14.74 -8.47 3.32
CA SER A 148 -13.39 -7.88 3.37
C SER A 148 -12.45 -8.71 2.51
N PHE A 149 -11.40 -8.12 1.96
CA PHE A 149 -10.53 -8.85 1.03
C PHE A 149 -9.13 -8.26 0.99
N ASN A 150 -8.18 -9.09 0.55
CA ASN A 150 -6.81 -8.68 0.27
C ASN A 150 -6.67 -8.24 -1.18
N TYR A 151 -5.83 -7.25 -1.46
CA TYR A 151 -5.35 -6.89 -2.79
C TYR A 151 -3.83 -6.76 -2.78
N ARG A 152 -3.14 -6.92 -3.93
CA ARG A 152 -1.67 -6.78 -3.97
C ARG A 152 -1.25 -5.37 -3.58
N LEU A 153 -0.17 -5.28 -2.79
CA LEU A 153 0.38 -4.06 -2.22
C LEU A 153 1.80 -3.78 -2.73
N GLY A 154 2.30 -2.57 -2.48
CA GLY A 154 3.65 -2.12 -2.78
C GLY A 154 4.06 -2.42 -4.22
N VAL A 155 5.27 -2.96 -4.40
CA VAL A 155 5.81 -3.32 -5.71
C VAL A 155 4.97 -4.37 -6.43
N PHE A 156 4.28 -5.25 -5.71
CA PHE A 156 3.46 -6.31 -6.32
C PHE A 156 2.16 -5.75 -6.90
N GLY A 157 1.57 -4.75 -6.26
CA GLY A 157 0.32 -4.11 -6.68
C GLY A 157 0.49 -2.95 -7.64
N PHE A 158 1.61 -2.21 -7.55
CA PHE A 158 1.69 -0.86 -8.12
C PHE A 158 3.02 -0.54 -8.83
N ALA A 159 3.85 -1.53 -9.17
CA ALA A 159 5.00 -1.29 -10.05
C ALA A 159 4.54 -0.79 -11.43
N GLY A 160 4.94 0.43 -11.80
CA GLY A 160 4.57 1.07 -13.06
C GLY A 160 5.76 1.39 -13.95
N ALA A 161 5.78 0.88 -15.18
CA ALA A 161 6.78 1.24 -16.19
C ALA A 161 6.27 0.92 -17.60
N ASP A 162 6.85 1.57 -18.62
CA ASP A 162 6.50 1.24 -20.02
C ASP A 162 6.85 -0.23 -20.35
N ASP A 163 7.93 -0.75 -19.79
CA ASP A 163 8.36 -2.15 -19.90
C ASP A 163 7.30 -3.16 -19.41
N LEU A 164 6.40 -2.74 -18.53
CA LEU A 164 5.36 -3.59 -17.95
C LEU A 164 4.02 -3.51 -18.71
N ARG A 165 3.90 -2.67 -19.74
CA ARG A 165 2.61 -2.50 -20.45
C ARG A 165 2.10 -3.79 -21.09
N ASP A 166 3.00 -4.60 -21.66
CA ASP A 166 2.65 -5.87 -22.31
C ASP A 166 2.18 -6.94 -21.31
N ARG A 167 2.29 -6.68 -20.01
CA ARG A 167 1.79 -7.57 -18.97
C ARG A 167 0.27 -7.48 -18.83
N THR A 168 -0.35 -6.38 -19.29
CA THR A 168 -1.81 -6.22 -19.33
C THR A 168 -2.33 -6.17 -20.77
N PRO A 169 -3.46 -6.84 -21.10
CA PRO A 169 -3.96 -6.89 -22.48
C PRO A 169 -4.34 -5.52 -23.09
N PHE A 170 -4.66 -4.54 -22.25
CA PHE A 170 -5.07 -3.19 -22.66
C PHE A 170 -3.92 -2.17 -22.58
N GLY A 171 -2.69 -2.64 -22.32
CA GLY A 171 -1.47 -1.82 -22.34
C GLY A 171 -1.30 -0.87 -21.15
N GLY A 172 -2.04 -1.08 -20.06
CA GLY A 172 -1.88 -0.34 -18.81
C GLY A 172 -0.77 -0.88 -17.91
N THR A 173 -0.41 -0.11 -16.88
CA THR A 173 0.64 -0.50 -15.91
C THR A 173 0.40 0.15 -14.54
N GLY A 174 0.92 -0.46 -13.47
CA GLY A 174 0.98 0.17 -12.14
C GLY A 174 -0.32 0.18 -11.34
N ASN A 175 -1.36 -0.51 -11.80
CA ASN A 175 -2.69 -0.52 -11.16
C ASN A 175 -3.20 -1.94 -10.84
N TYR A 176 -2.29 -2.91 -10.69
CA TYR A 176 -2.66 -4.33 -10.48
C TYR A 176 -3.45 -4.55 -9.19
N GLY A 177 -3.13 -3.81 -8.12
CA GLY A 177 -3.92 -3.83 -6.88
C GLY A 177 -5.35 -3.32 -7.09
N VAL A 178 -5.56 -2.33 -7.95
CA VAL A 178 -6.91 -1.87 -8.33
C VAL A 178 -7.65 -2.92 -9.18
N HIS A 179 -6.91 -3.70 -9.96
CA HIS A 179 -7.47 -4.83 -10.72
C HIS A 179 -7.92 -5.95 -9.78
N ASP A 180 -7.16 -6.23 -8.72
CA ASP A 180 -7.53 -7.17 -7.67
C ASP A 180 -8.81 -6.73 -6.95
N GLN A 181 -8.91 -5.45 -6.57
CA GLN A 181 -10.13 -4.89 -5.97
C GLN A 181 -11.34 -5.04 -6.91
N ARG A 182 -11.18 -4.76 -8.20
CA ARG A 182 -12.25 -4.99 -9.19
C ARG A 182 -12.63 -6.47 -9.31
N ALA A 183 -11.67 -7.39 -9.25
CA ALA A 183 -11.96 -8.82 -9.29
C ALA A 183 -12.73 -9.27 -8.04
N ALA A 184 -12.38 -8.77 -6.85
CA ALA A 184 -13.13 -9.03 -5.62
C ALA A 184 -14.58 -8.50 -5.72
N LEU A 185 -14.78 -7.27 -6.23
CA LEU A 185 -16.12 -6.73 -6.47
C LEU A 185 -16.91 -7.53 -7.52
N GLY A 186 -16.24 -8.00 -8.57
CA GLY A 186 -16.81 -8.92 -9.55
C GLY A 186 -17.23 -10.25 -8.93
N TRP A 187 -16.40 -10.79 -8.03
CA TRP A 187 -16.71 -11.99 -7.26
C TRP A 187 -17.96 -11.77 -6.40
N VAL A 188 -18.04 -10.66 -5.65
CA VAL A 188 -19.21 -10.29 -4.84
C VAL A 188 -20.47 -10.28 -5.69
N ARG A 189 -20.44 -9.59 -6.84
CA ARG A 189 -21.59 -9.53 -7.76
C ARG A 189 -22.06 -10.92 -8.21
N SER A 190 -21.13 -11.84 -8.44
CA SER A 190 -21.44 -13.19 -8.94
C SER A 190 -21.82 -14.21 -7.86
N SER A 191 -21.37 -14.02 -6.62
CA SER A 191 -21.36 -15.08 -5.61
C SER A 191 -22.05 -14.70 -4.29
N ILE A 192 -22.29 -13.41 -3.99
CA ILE A 192 -22.79 -13.01 -2.67
C ILE A 192 -24.20 -13.50 -2.36
N GLY A 193 -24.99 -13.81 -3.40
CA GLY A 193 -26.31 -14.43 -3.26
C GLY A 193 -26.27 -15.78 -2.52
N ALA A 194 -25.18 -16.54 -2.65
CA ALA A 194 -24.99 -17.82 -1.93
C ALA A 194 -24.94 -17.64 -0.40
N PHE A 195 -24.65 -16.42 0.06
CA PHE A 195 -24.60 -16.05 1.47
C PHE A 195 -25.87 -15.33 1.91
N GLY A 196 -26.86 -15.17 1.02
CA GLY A 196 -28.09 -14.41 1.26
C GLY A 196 -27.96 -12.91 0.99
N GLY A 197 -26.95 -12.47 0.24
CA GLY A 197 -26.71 -11.07 -0.08
C GLY A 197 -27.43 -10.59 -1.34
N ASP A 198 -27.76 -9.30 -1.37
CA ASP A 198 -28.31 -8.60 -2.51
C ASP A 198 -27.18 -8.00 -3.37
N ALA A 199 -26.86 -8.67 -4.49
CA ALA A 199 -25.85 -8.18 -5.44
C ALA A 199 -26.24 -6.85 -6.13
N SER A 200 -27.50 -6.41 -6.03
CA SER A 200 -27.99 -5.11 -6.52
C SER A 200 -27.99 -4.01 -5.45
N ASN A 201 -27.57 -4.34 -4.22
CA ASN A 201 -27.50 -3.41 -3.10
C ASN A 201 -26.16 -3.52 -2.36
N VAL A 202 -25.10 -3.13 -3.07
CA VAL A 202 -23.72 -3.21 -2.62
C VAL A 202 -23.21 -1.80 -2.26
N LEU A 203 -22.76 -1.62 -1.02
CA LEU A 203 -22.01 -0.46 -0.54
C LEU A 203 -20.53 -0.81 -0.52
N VAL A 204 -19.69 0.01 -1.17
CA VAL A 204 -18.23 -0.06 -1.00
C VAL A 204 -17.78 1.00 -0.03
N TRP A 205 -16.84 0.67 0.86
CA TRP A 205 -16.29 1.65 1.79
C TRP A 205 -14.83 1.35 2.12
N GLY A 206 -14.11 2.38 2.54
CA GLY A 206 -12.73 2.26 2.95
C GLY A 206 -12.20 3.52 3.64
N GLU A 207 -11.15 3.32 4.42
CA GLU A 207 -10.43 4.36 5.15
C GLU A 207 -9.06 4.63 4.49
N SER A 208 -8.58 5.87 4.52
CA SER A 208 -7.29 6.27 3.97
C SER A 208 -7.12 5.82 2.50
N SER A 209 -6.10 5.03 2.17
CA SER A 209 -5.90 4.42 0.85
C SER A 209 -7.06 3.53 0.39
N GLY A 210 -7.82 2.94 1.32
CA GLY A 210 -9.07 2.25 1.04
C GLY A 210 -10.15 3.22 0.58
N GLY A 211 -10.25 4.40 1.22
CA GLY A 211 -11.10 5.51 0.77
C GLY A 211 -10.67 6.04 -0.60
N THR A 212 -9.36 6.17 -0.84
CA THR A 212 -8.79 6.49 -2.16
C THR A 212 -9.17 5.43 -3.20
N SER A 213 -9.15 4.14 -2.84
CA SER A 213 -9.58 3.04 -3.71
C SER A 213 -11.06 3.15 -4.08
N VAL A 214 -11.93 3.49 -3.12
CA VAL A 214 -13.35 3.77 -3.39
C VAL A 214 -13.50 4.92 -4.38
N ALA A 215 -12.73 6.00 -4.21
CA ALA A 215 -12.71 7.12 -5.15
C ALA A 215 -12.26 6.68 -6.56
N LEU A 216 -11.23 5.84 -6.66
CA LEU A 216 -10.76 5.28 -7.93
C LEU A 216 -11.82 4.43 -8.62
N HIS A 217 -12.58 3.62 -7.87
CA HIS A 217 -13.69 2.86 -8.42
C HIS A 217 -14.85 3.76 -8.89
N LEU A 218 -15.13 4.87 -8.19
CA LEU A 218 -16.12 5.85 -8.62
C LEU A 218 -15.76 6.48 -9.98
N VAL A 219 -14.49 6.74 -10.25
CA VAL A 219 -14.04 7.33 -11.54
C VAL A 219 -13.69 6.30 -12.60
N SER A 220 -13.68 5.00 -12.28
CA SER A 220 -13.27 3.94 -13.21
C SER A 220 -14.47 3.35 -13.95
N PRO A 221 -14.57 3.51 -15.29
CA PRO A 221 -15.65 2.89 -16.07
C PRO A 221 -15.71 1.37 -15.95
N ARG A 222 -14.56 0.72 -15.71
CA ARG A 222 -14.44 -0.73 -15.54
C ARG A 222 -14.98 -1.22 -14.19
N SER A 223 -15.35 -0.32 -13.28
CA SER A 223 -15.96 -0.63 -11.99
C SER A 223 -17.47 -0.34 -11.96
N HIS A 224 -18.02 0.28 -13.01
CA HIS A 224 -19.44 0.64 -13.07
C HIS A 224 -20.34 -0.60 -12.95
N GLY A 225 -21.39 -0.48 -12.12
CA GLY A 225 -22.36 -1.56 -11.88
C GLY A 225 -21.86 -2.69 -10.97
N LEU A 226 -20.67 -2.56 -10.38
CA LEU A 226 -20.19 -3.47 -9.34
C LEU A 226 -20.61 -3.06 -7.92
N PHE A 227 -21.00 -1.79 -7.74
CA PHE A 227 -21.47 -1.24 -6.48
C PHE A 227 -22.50 -0.14 -6.72
N HIS A 228 -23.23 0.22 -5.65
CA HIS A 228 -24.44 1.04 -5.72
C HIS A 228 -24.42 2.19 -4.71
N LYS A 229 -23.52 2.18 -3.74
CA LYS A 229 -23.32 3.21 -2.71
C LYS A 229 -21.84 3.26 -2.34
N ALA A 230 -21.34 4.41 -1.89
CA ALA A 230 -19.94 4.57 -1.53
C ALA A 230 -19.76 5.35 -0.22
N ILE A 231 -18.80 4.93 0.61
CA ILE A 231 -18.31 5.70 1.75
C ILE A 231 -16.79 5.88 1.64
N LEU A 232 -16.32 7.11 1.78
CA LEU A 232 -14.91 7.46 1.79
C LEU A 232 -14.56 8.06 3.14
N GLN A 233 -13.78 7.36 3.94
CA GLN A 233 -13.27 7.86 5.21
C GLN A 233 -11.85 8.35 5.02
N SER A 234 -11.62 9.65 5.20
CA SER A 234 -10.28 10.25 5.17
C SER A 234 -9.47 9.92 3.91
N PRO A 235 -10.03 10.02 2.68
CA PRO A 235 -9.34 9.56 1.49
C PRO A 235 -8.15 10.46 1.12
N GLY A 236 -7.01 9.84 0.82
CA GLY A 236 -5.86 10.50 0.19
C GLY A 236 -6.07 10.67 -1.31
N VAL A 237 -6.94 11.59 -1.74
CA VAL A 237 -7.31 11.73 -3.17
C VAL A 237 -6.17 12.18 -4.10
N THR A 238 -5.06 12.65 -3.53
CA THR A 238 -3.81 12.97 -4.23
C THR A 238 -2.78 11.84 -4.17
N GLN A 239 -3.09 10.71 -3.53
CA GLN A 239 -2.23 9.53 -3.43
C GLN A 239 -2.28 8.71 -4.73
N VAL A 240 -1.86 9.36 -5.82
CA VAL A 240 -1.66 8.77 -7.14
C VAL A 240 -0.27 9.17 -7.65
N LYS A 241 0.31 8.34 -8.49
CA LYS A 241 1.67 8.55 -9.00
C LYS A 241 1.66 8.89 -10.48
N SER A 242 2.53 9.81 -10.91
CA SER A 242 2.77 9.99 -12.34
C SER A 242 3.49 8.76 -12.91
N LEU A 243 3.31 8.48 -14.20
CA LEU A 243 4.06 7.41 -14.85
C LEU A 243 5.58 7.65 -14.78
N ALA A 244 6.04 8.90 -14.86
CA ALA A 244 7.46 9.24 -14.78
C ALA A 244 8.06 8.86 -13.42
N ASP A 245 7.35 9.14 -12.33
CA ASP A 245 7.83 8.81 -10.99
C ASP A 245 7.75 7.29 -10.75
N ALA A 246 6.72 6.61 -11.29
CA ALA A 246 6.63 5.15 -11.24
C ALA A 246 7.81 4.50 -11.99
N GLN A 247 8.18 5.03 -13.16
CA GLN A 247 9.35 4.59 -13.92
C GLN A 247 10.66 4.82 -13.17
N LEU A 248 10.78 5.93 -12.43
CA LEU A 248 11.93 6.18 -11.56
C LEU A 248 12.06 5.10 -10.48
N ASN A 249 10.94 4.72 -9.84
CA ASN A 249 10.91 3.61 -8.88
C ASN A 249 11.27 2.27 -9.51
N TYR A 250 10.72 1.97 -10.69
CA TYR A 250 11.06 0.78 -11.45
C TYR A 250 12.57 0.68 -11.72
N ARG A 251 13.19 1.75 -12.24
CA ARG A 251 14.64 1.81 -12.50
C ARG A 251 15.47 1.62 -11.23
N TYR A 252 15.03 2.22 -10.13
CA TYR A 252 15.68 2.01 -8.84
C TYR A 252 15.60 0.55 -8.40
N THR A 253 14.41 -0.06 -8.45
CA THR A 253 14.22 -1.47 -8.09
C THR A 253 15.13 -2.37 -8.91
N LEU A 254 15.21 -2.16 -10.24
CA LEU A 254 16.12 -2.92 -11.09
C LEU A 254 17.60 -2.73 -10.71
N ALA A 255 18.03 -1.49 -10.50
CA ALA A 255 19.42 -1.19 -10.12
C ALA A 255 19.77 -1.79 -8.74
N ALA A 256 18.84 -1.72 -7.79
CA ALA A 256 19.01 -2.30 -6.46
C ALA A 256 19.07 -3.84 -6.50
N LEU A 257 18.19 -4.49 -7.28
CA LEU A 257 18.22 -5.93 -7.51
C LEU A 257 19.52 -6.38 -8.18
N LEU A 258 19.97 -5.66 -9.22
CA LEU A 258 21.26 -5.89 -9.88
C LEU A 258 22.41 -5.77 -8.87
N SER A 259 22.39 -4.74 -8.03
CA SER A 259 23.46 -4.50 -7.05
C SER A 259 23.63 -5.66 -6.07
N ARG A 260 22.53 -6.35 -5.76
CA ARG A 260 22.45 -7.51 -4.86
C ARG A 260 22.64 -8.85 -5.57
N GLY A 261 22.91 -8.85 -6.88
CA GLY A 261 23.08 -10.07 -7.67
C GLY A 261 21.79 -10.89 -7.79
N SER A 262 20.62 -10.22 -7.79
CA SER A 262 19.34 -10.90 -7.97
C SER A 262 19.30 -11.67 -9.31
N PRO A 263 18.75 -12.90 -9.35
CA PRO A 263 18.64 -13.67 -10.58
C PRO A 263 17.89 -12.92 -11.69
N GLY A 264 18.31 -13.09 -12.94
CA GLY A 264 17.69 -12.46 -14.11
C GLY A 264 18.10 -11.00 -14.35
N CYS A 265 18.72 -10.34 -13.36
CA CYS A 265 19.15 -8.96 -13.48
C CYS A 265 20.51 -8.87 -14.18
N VAL A 266 20.53 -8.23 -15.35
CA VAL A 266 21.74 -8.02 -16.16
C VAL A 266 22.08 -6.54 -16.23
N SER A 267 23.37 -6.21 -16.30
CA SER A 267 23.79 -4.81 -16.44
C SER A 267 23.34 -4.24 -17.79
N GLY A 268 22.81 -3.02 -17.76
CA GLY A 268 22.54 -2.21 -18.93
C GLY A 268 23.78 -1.46 -19.45
N GLY A 269 24.87 -1.47 -18.68
CA GLY A 269 25.98 -0.53 -18.84
C GLY A 269 25.62 0.85 -18.26
N GLY A 270 26.64 1.59 -17.80
CA GLY A 270 26.44 2.94 -17.26
C GLY A 270 25.68 2.97 -15.92
N TYR A 271 25.01 4.11 -15.67
CA TYR A 271 24.43 4.45 -14.37
C TYR A 271 23.02 5.02 -14.49
N ALA A 272 22.13 4.56 -13.63
CA ALA A 272 20.83 5.17 -13.37
C ALA A 272 21.01 6.29 -12.32
N THR A 273 20.37 7.43 -12.58
CA THR A 273 20.44 8.64 -11.77
C THR A 273 19.16 8.86 -10.98
N PHE A 274 19.31 9.24 -9.71
CA PHE A 274 18.20 9.44 -8.80
C PHE A 274 18.41 10.71 -7.98
N PRO A 275 17.43 11.61 -7.90
CA PRO A 275 17.56 12.81 -7.09
C PRO A 275 17.82 12.47 -5.62
N GLU A 276 18.83 13.07 -4.99
CA GLU A 276 19.13 12.82 -3.58
C GLU A 276 17.99 13.29 -2.67
N THR A 277 17.29 14.36 -3.05
CA THR A 277 16.09 14.84 -2.36
C THR A 277 14.96 13.82 -2.31
N ARG A 278 14.97 12.85 -3.23
CA ARG A 278 13.97 11.79 -3.32
C ARG A 278 14.45 10.48 -2.70
N LEU A 279 15.74 10.32 -2.43
CA LEU A 279 16.30 9.08 -1.89
C LEU A 279 16.48 9.18 -0.37
N LYS A 280 15.58 8.55 0.38
CA LYS A 280 15.64 8.53 1.86
C LYS A 280 16.89 7.82 2.40
N SER A 281 17.43 6.84 1.68
CA SER A 281 18.64 6.13 2.11
C SER A 281 19.24 5.30 0.99
N TRP A 282 20.34 5.79 0.43
CA TRP A 282 21.18 4.97 -0.43
C TRP A 282 22.61 5.00 0.12
N GLY A 283 22.96 3.97 0.89
CA GLY A 283 24.18 3.96 1.70
C GLY A 283 24.79 2.57 1.81
N GLY A 284 25.06 1.94 0.67
CA GLY A 284 25.91 0.76 0.64
C GLY A 284 27.24 1.01 1.34
N GLY A 285 27.91 -0.03 1.85
CA GLY A 285 29.20 0.14 2.53
C GLY A 285 30.17 0.99 1.71
N VAL A 286 30.76 2.01 2.31
CA VAL A 286 31.69 2.91 1.60
C VAL A 286 32.94 2.13 1.22
N VAL A 287 33.21 2.03 -0.08
CA VAL A 287 34.38 1.32 -0.62
C VAL A 287 35.45 2.25 -1.18
N GLY A 288 35.16 3.54 -1.25
CA GLY A 288 36.13 4.53 -1.69
C GLY A 288 35.59 5.94 -1.59
N ARG A 289 36.52 6.91 -1.57
CA ARG A 289 36.23 8.33 -1.70
C ARG A 289 37.20 8.95 -2.69
N ALA A 290 36.73 9.90 -3.48
CA ALA A 290 37.57 10.67 -4.39
C ALA A 290 37.22 12.15 -4.28
N ALA A 291 38.21 13.00 -4.05
CA ALA A 291 38.00 14.44 -3.92
C ALA A 291 38.42 15.16 -5.20
N ASN A 292 37.77 16.29 -5.48
CA ASN A 292 38.07 17.14 -6.63
C ASN A 292 37.99 16.41 -7.98
N VAL A 293 36.94 15.60 -8.17
CA VAL A 293 36.71 14.82 -9.37
C VAL A 293 35.54 15.35 -10.20
N SER A 294 35.61 15.15 -11.51
CA SER A 294 34.46 15.27 -12.42
C SER A 294 33.54 14.04 -12.33
N LEU A 295 32.31 14.15 -12.84
CA LEU A 295 31.39 13.00 -12.95
C LEU A 295 32.00 11.83 -13.73
N ALA A 296 32.74 12.10 -14.81
CA ALA A 296 33.39 11.05 -15.61
C ALA A 296 34.47 10.31 -14.80
N GLN A 297 35.26 11.05 -14.01
CA GLN A 297 36.27 10.46 -13.12
C GLN A 297 35.62 9.65 -11.99
N ALA A 298 34.49 10.10 -11.42
CA ALA A 298 33.74 9.34 -10.42
C ALA A 298 33.20 8.02 -10.98
N ARG A 299 32.65 8.02 -12.21
CA ARG A 299 32.23 6.80 -12.92
C ARG A 299 33.40 5.84 -13.13
N ALA A 300 34.51 6.33 -13.70
CA ALA A 300 35.70 5.52 -13.93
C ALA A 300 36.23 4.90 -12.62
N ALA A 301 36.21 5.64 -11.51
CA ALA A 301 36.63 5.14 -10.21
C ALA A 301 35.71 4.01 -9.70
N CYS A 302 34.38 4.15 -9.87
CA CYS A 302 33.43 3.10 -9.48
C CYS A 302 33.46 1.88 -10.43
N ASP A 303 33.76 2.06 -11.71
CA ASP A 303 33.92 0.95 -12.65
C ASP A 303 35.20 0.16 -12.37
N ALA A 304 36.28 0.83 -11.98
CA ALA A 304 37.53 0.18 -11.57
C ALA A 304 37.41 -0.56 -10.23
N ALA A 305 36.55 -0.11 -9.32
CA ALA A 305 36.32 -0.74 -8.03
C ALA A 305 35.33 -1.93 -8.16
N ALA A 306 35.84 -3.16 -8.11
CA ALA A 306 35.04 -4.38 -8.27
C ALA A 306 33.84 -4.47 -7.30
N ALA A 307 33.99 -3.95 -6.08
CA ALA A 307 32.92 -3.92 -5.07
C ALA A 307 31.91 -2.77 -5.27
N CYS A 308 32.23 -1.76 -6.09
CA CYS A 308 31.37 -0.60 -6.26
C CYS A 308 30.10 -0.93 -7.08
N ARG A 309 28.96 -0.48 -6.58
CA ARG A 309 27.63 -0.60 -7.16
C ARG A 309 26.99 0.74 -7.47
N GLY A 310 27.59 1.83 -7.01
CA GLY A 310 27.20 3.18 -7.35
C GLY A 310 28.02 4.21 -6.60
N PHE A 311 27.68 5.49 -6.75
CA PHE A 311 28.32 6.58 -6.02
C PHE A 311 27.37 7.75 -5.76
N THR A 312 27.65 8.53 -4.71
CA THR A 312 27.05 9.84 -4.46
C THR A 312 28.09 10.93 -4.71
N LEU A 313 27.62 12.13 -5.02
CA LEU A 313 28.48 13.30 -5.24
C LEU A 313 28.12 14.40 -4.24
N GLU A 314 29.09 15.22 -3.88
CA GLU A 314 28.88 16.43 -3.08
C GLU A 314 29.62 17.58 -3.77
N ARG A 315 28.94 18.70 -3.99
CA ARG A 315 29.52 19.82 -4.73
C ARG A 315 30.53 20.56 -3.85
N ARG A 316 31.73 20.83 -4.39
CA ARG A 316 32.74 21.64 -3.70
C ARG A 316 32.77 23.07 -4.25
N GLY A 317 32.08 23.98 -3.55
CA GLY A 317 32.03 25.40 -3.90
C GLY A 317 31.56 25.64 -5.35
N GLU A 318 31.99 26.75 -5.94
CA GLU A 318 31.57 27.16 -7.29
C GLU A 318 32.39 26.52 -8.42
N SER A 319 33.47 25.79 -8.08
CA SER A 319 34.47 25.26 -9.03
C SER A 319 33.99 24.16 -9.98
N GLY A 320 32.76 23.65 -9.80
CA GLY A 320 32.20 22.55 -10.59
C GLY A 320 32.77 21.16 -10.29
N ALA A 321 33.74 21.04 -9.38
CA ALA A 321 34.31 19.77 -8.94
C ALA A 321 33.49 19.13 -7.80
N PHE A 322 33.54 17.80 -7.70
CA PHE A 322 32.81 17.02 -6.70
C PHE A 322 33.73 16.25 -5.76
N ASN A 323 33.23 16.01 -4.54
CA ASN A 323 33.67 14.90 -3.72
C ASN A 323 32.74 13.71 -4.02
N ALA A 324 33.30 12.59 -4.44
CA ALA A 324 32.57 11.36 -4.70
C ALA A 324 32.73 10.36 -3.55
N THR A 325 31.63 9.76 -3.11
CA THR A 325 31.64 8.60 -2.22
C THR A 325 31.15 7.38 -2.99
N LEU A 326 31.97 6.33 -3.04
CA LEU A 326 31.69 5.08 -3.77
C LEU A 326 31.11 4.05 -2.81
N HIS A 327 30.04 3.37 -3.22
CA HIS A 327 29.26 2.48 -2.35
C HIS A 327 29.19 1.06 -2.91
N ALA A 328 29.30 0.05 -2.04
CA ALA A 328 29.08 -1.37 -2.35
C ALA A 328 27.61 -1.80 -2.26
N ALA A 329 27.34 -3.09 -2.46
CA ALA A 329 26.05 -3.68 -2.15
C ALA A 329 25.83 -3.77 -0.62
N ALA A 330 24.75 -3.13 -0.15
CA ALA A 330 24.09 -3.27 1.16
C ALA A 330 24.87 -2.96 2.46
N ALA A 331 24.56 -1.80 3.05
CA ALA A 331 23.79 -1.67 4.30
C ALA A 331 22.83 -0.46 4.11
N PRO A 332 21.77 -0.27 4.90
CA PRO A 332 20.91 0.92 4.79
C PRO A 332 21.41 2.01 5.75
N ILE A 333 21.97 3.13 5.27
CA ILE A 333 22.06 4.36 6.09
C ILE A 333 21.94 5.61 5.20
N PHE A 334 20.80 6.29 5.33
CA PHE A 334 20.75 7.68 5.79
C PHE A 334 19.56 7.78 6.75
N ASP A 335 19.84 8.23 7.96
CA ASP A 335 18.84 8.70 8.90
C ASP A 335 18.62 10.18 8.59
N VAL A 336 17.39 10.55 8.21
CA VAL A 336 17.02 11.95 7.98
C VAL A 336 17.22 12.78 9.28
N ARG A 337 17.34 12.14 10.46
CA ARG A 337 17.67 12.80 11.73
C ARG A 337 19.12 13.31 11.80
N ALA A 338 20.04 12.86 10.94
CA ALA A 338 21.42 13.33 10.94
C ALA A 338 21.62 14.74 10.33
N ARG A 339 20.54 15.42 9.91
CA ARG A 339 20.59 16.87 9.60
C ARG A 339 20.70 17.76 10.85
N GLU A 340 20.63 17.18 12.05
CA GLU A 340 20.94 17.89 13.29
C GLU A 340 22.46 18.07 13.45
N GLY A 341 23.00 19.13 12.84
CA GLY A 341 24.30 19.70 13.22
C GLY A 341 25.37 19.65 12.14
N GLY A 342 25.46 20.72 11.35
CA GLY A 342 26.62 20.94 10.48
C GLY A 342 26.35 21.98 9.40
N ALA A 343 27.28 22.90 9.21
CA ALA A 343 27.18 24.00 8.25
C ALA A 343 26.95 23.52 6.80
N ALA A 344 26.33 24.41 6.01
CA ALA A 344 25.93 24.26 4.61
C ALA A 344 26.97 23.56 3.71
N SER A 345 26.88 22.24 3.61
CA SER A 345 27.27 21.55 2.38
C SER A 345 26.05 21.49 1.47
N VAL A 346 26.23 21.85 0.20
CA VAL A 346 25.20 21.65 -0.83
C VAL A 346 25.43 20.24 -1.38
N PRO A 347 24.56 19.26 -1.06
CA PRO A 347 24.67 17.92 -1.62
C PRO A 347 24.65 18.01 -3.15
N ALA A 348 25.35 17.12 -3.87
CA ALA A 348 25.09 17.08 -5.31
C ALA A 348 23.66 16.57 -5.52
N PRO A 349 22.97 17.00 -6.59
CA PRO A 349 21.54 16.73 -6.71
C PRO A 349 21.18 15.26 -6.93
N PHE A 350 22.14 14.36 -7.18
CA PHE A 350 21.86 13.00 -7.62
C PHE A 350 22.78 11.93 -7.02
N SER A 351 22.19 10.77 -6.71
CA SER A 351 22.86 9.48 -6.55
C SER A 351 22.91 8.71 -7.87
N TYR A 352 23.95 7.89 -8.05
CA TYR A 352 24.18 7.13 -9.27
C TYR A 352 24.34 5.64 -8.93
N LEU A 353 23.43 4.78 -9.39
CA LEU A 353 23.57 3.32 -9.27
C LEU A 353 23.93 2.70 -10.60
N LYS A 354 24.69 1.60 -10.62
CA LYS A 354 24.91 0.83 -11.85
C LYS A 354 23.56 0.40 -12.42
N ALA A 355 23.33 0.76 -13.69
CA ALA A 355 22.03 0.52 -14.33
C ALA A 355 21.85 -0.96 -14.67
N ALA A 356 20.66 -1.49 -14.36
CA ALA A 356 20.20 -2.73 -14.96
C ALA A 356 19.61 -2.46 -16.34
N ARG A 357 19.59 -3.49 -17.18
CA ARG A 357 18.98 -3.42 -18.51
C ARG A 357 17.46 -3.33 -18.37
N GLU A 358 16.87 -2.31 -18.96
CA GLU A 358 15.41 -2.12 -19.11
C GLU A 358 14.85 -3.00 -20.27
N GLY A 359 13.57 -2.86 -20.58
CA GLY A 359 12.84 -3.68 -21.54
C GLY A 359 12.58 -5.09 -21.03
N SER A 360 12.55 -6.07 -21.95
CA SER A 360 12.28 -7.48 -21.61
C SER A 360 13.24 -8.07 -20.58
N ALA A 361 14.50 -7.63 -20.56
CA ALA A 361 15.49 -8.04 -19.56
C ALA A 361 15.17 -7.47 -18.17
N GLY A 362 14.62 -6.26 -18.09
CA GLY A 362 14.16 -5.65 -16.84
C GLY A 362 12.93 -6.37 -16.29
N VAL A 363 11.99 -6.74 -17.16
CA VAL A 363 10.84 -7.58 -16.79
C VAL A 363 11.29 -8.94 -16.26
N GLU A 364 12.25 -9.60 -16.93
CA GLU A 364 12.79 -10.88 -16.47
C GLU A 364 13.53 -10.77 -15.13
N CYS A 365 14.27 -9.68 -14.90
CA CYS A 365 14.90 -9.37 -13.61
C CYS A 365 13.85 -9.29 -12.48
N LEU A 366 12.73 -8.61 -12.71
CA LEU A 366 11.63 -8.55 -11.75
C LEU A 366 10.96 -9.91 -11.53
N LEU A 367 10.65 -10.63 -12.60
CA LEU A 367 9.97 -11.93 -12.51
C LEU A 367 10.80 -12.97 -11.75
N ARG A 368 12.13 -12.96 -11.91
CA ARG A 368 13.03 -13.89 -11.22
C ARG A 368 13.46 -13.45 -9.83
N ALA A 369 13.25 -12.19 -9.45
CA ALA A 369 13.57 -11.72 -8.11
C ALA A 369 12.75 -12.47 -7.07
N SER A 370 13.37 -12.85 -5.96
CA SER A 370 12.61 -13.41 -4.84
C SER A 370 11.70 -12.35 -4.25
N ALA A 371 10.56 -12.77 -3.72
CA ALA A 371 9.59 -11.84 -3.17
C ALA A 371 10.15 -11.05 -1.97
N ALA A 372 10.98 -11.71 -1.15
CA ALA A 372 11.71 -11.05 -0.06
C ALA A 372 12.73 -10.01 -0.56
N ALA A 373 13.43 -10.29 -1.67
CA ALA A 373 14.35 -9.31 -2.25
C ALA A 373 13.58 -8.08 -2.76
N LEU A 374 12.43 -8.28 -3.41
CA LEU A 374 11.54 -7.22 -3.85
C LEU A 374 11.10 -6.34 -2.68
N VAL A 375 10.52 -6.91 -1.61
CA VAL A 375 10.12 -6.14 -0.41
C VAL A 375 11.31 -5.33 0.12
N ASN A 376 12.47 -5.96 0.34
CA ASN A 376 13.64 -5.31 0.93
C ASN A 376 14.20 -4.15 0.10
N VAL A 377 14.30 -4.30 -1.23
CA VAL A 377 14.84 -3.22 -2.07
C VAL A 377 13.85 -2.06 -2.22
N THR A 378 12.57 -2.31 -1.96
CA THR A 378 11.54 -1.30 -2.15
C THR A 378 11.21 -0.45 -0.92
N ASP A 379 11.75 -0.81 0.24
CA ASP A 379 11.65 0.00 1.46
C ASP A 379 12.29 1.39 1.31
N TYR A 380 13.22 1.55 0.37
CA TYR A 380 14.09 2.74 0.25
C TYR A 380 14.03 3.40 -1.13
N LEU A 381 12.89 3.26 -1.81
CA LEU A 381 12.68 3.83 -3.14
C LEU A 381 12.81 5.37 -3.16
N PRO A 382 13.08 5.95 -4.34
CA PRO A 382 12.87 7.37 -4.57
C PRO A 382 11.41 7.76 -4.25
N ARG A 383 11.21 8.80 -3.44
CA ARG A 383 9.90 9.30 -3.06
C ARG A 383 9.82 10.79 -3.33
N ASP A 384 8.61 11.23 -3.63
CA ASP A 384 8.37 12.61 -4.05
C ASP A 384 7.69 13.40 -2.94
N ASP A 385 7.29 12.69 -1.88
CA ASP A 385 6.69 13.19 -0.66
C ASP A 385 7.60 12.92 0.54
N SER A 386 7.51 13.81 1.53
CA SER A 386 8.21 13.67 2.81
C SER A 386 7.51 12.73 3.79
N PHE A 387 6.27 12.35 3.52
CA PHE A 387 5.43 11.51 4.39
C PHE A 387 5.59 10.01 4.18
N GLU A 388 6.45 9.60 3.25
CA GLU A 388 6.71 8.18 2.96
C GLU A 388 5.55 7.42 2.30
N THR A 389 4.45 8.10 1.99
CA THR A 389 3.18 7.52 1.54
C THR A 389 3.10 7.29 0.02
N ASN A 390 4.07 7.81 -0.75
CA ASN A 390 4.08 7.76 -2.22
C ASN A 390 5.20 6.86 -2.80
N GLY A 391 5.63 5.85 -2.05
CA GLY A 391 6.55 4.83 -2.56
C GLY A 391 5.91 4.03 -3.69
N PHE A 392 4.70 3.52 -3.46
CA PHE A 392 3.90 2.81 -4.44
C PHE A 392 2.44 3.19 -4.26
N ALA A 393 1.81 3.63 -5.34
CA ALA A 393 0.43 4.07 -5.37
C ALA A 393 -0.13 3.84 -6.80
N PRO A 394 -1.46 3.88 -6.99
CA PRO A 394 -2.08 3.85 -8.30
C PRO A 394 -1.44 4.84 -9.28
N VAL A 395 -1.14 4.40 -10.49
CA VAL A 395 -0.36 5.15 -11.49
C VAL A 395 -1.27 5.76 -12.55
N VAL A 396 -1.10 7.06 -12.80
CA VAL A 396 -1.69 7.76 -13.96
C VAL A 396 -0.90 7.35 -15.20
N ASP A 397 -1.30 6.24 -15.81
CA ASP A 397 -0.58 5.55 -16.88
C ASP A 397 -1.05 5.92 -18.29
N GLY A 398 -2.08 6.76 -18.39
CA GLY A 398 -2.70 7.19 -19.65
C GLY A 398 -3.61 6.13 -20.29
N ARG A 399 -3.79 4.96 -19.65
CA ARG A 399 -4.56 3.83 -20.18
C ARG A 399 -5.67 3.41 -19.23
N ASP A 400 -5.31 2.88 -18.05
CA ASP A 400 -6.27 2.53 -17.01
C ASP A 400 -6.76 3.79 -16.28
N MET A 401 -5.81 4.66 -15.91
CA MET A 401 -6.07 5.96 -15.30
C MET A 401 -5.50 7.06 -16.21
N ARG A 402 -6.39 7.79 -16.88
CA ARG A 402 -6.02 8.78 -17.90
C ARG A 402 -5.43 10.07 -17.33
N THR A 403 -6.03 10.55 -16.25
CA THR A 403 -5.65 11.77 -15.53
C THR A 403 -5.74 11.51 -14.04
N THR A 404 -5.36 12.48 -13.21
CA THR A 404 -5.49 12.34 -11.76
C THR A 404 -6.95 12.14 -11.35
N LEU A 405 -7.18 11.57 -10.17
CA LEU A 405 -8.51 11.43 -9.59
C LEU A 405 -9.23 12.78 -9.49
N VAL A 406 -8.52 13.82 -9.04
CA VAL A 406 -9.05 15.18 -8.89
C VAL A 406 -9.50 15.75 -10.25
N ASP A 407 -8.70 15.58 -11.29
CA ASP A 407 -9.05 16.07 -12.64
C ASP A 407 -10.25 15.31 -13.21
N GLN A 408 -10.32 13.99 -13.01
CA GLN A 408 -11.48 13.21 -13.46
C GLN A 408 -12.77 13.67 -12.79
N VAL A 409 -12.74 13.95 -11.49
CA VAL A 409 -13.90 14.49 -10.77
C VAL A 409 -14.26 15.88 -11.26
N ALA A 410 -13.27 16.78 -11.42
CA ALA A 410 -13.47 18.14 -11.91
C ALA A 410 -14.09 18.18 -13.32
N GLU A 411 -13.75 17.21 -14.16
CA GLU A 411 -14.30 17.05 -15.52
C GLU A 411 -15.64 16.30 -15.56
N GLY A 412 -16.20 15.90 -14.41
CA GLY A 412 -17.47 15.16 -14.36
C GLY A 412 -17.36 13.69 -14.77
N ARG A 413 -16.14 13.13 -14.84
CA ARG A 413 -15.86 11.74 -15.24
C ARG A 413 -15.92 10.78 -14.06
N PHE A 414 -17.13 10.55 -13.53
CA PHE A 414 -17.38 9.62 -12.44
C PHE A 414 -18.74 8.91 -12.56
N SER A 415 -18.94 7.87 -11.76
CA SER A 415 -20.18 7.10 -11.69
C SER A 415 -21.35 7.98 -11.27
N HIS A 416 -22.30 8.22 -12.18
CA HIS A 416 -23.52 8.97 -11.86
C HIS A 416 -24.52 8.12 -11.08
N GLY A 417 -25.28 8.76 -10.19
CA GLY A 417 -26.37 8.11 -9.45
C GLY A 417 -25.94 7.23 -8.28
N VAL A 418 -24.66 7.19 -7.94
CA VAL A 418 -24.15 6.52 -6.74
C VAL A 418 -24.12 7.52 -5.58
N PRO A 419 -24.95 7.35 -4.52
CA PRO A 419 -24.85 8.20 -3.33
C PRO A 419 -23.52 7.97 -2.61
N VAL A 420 -22.92 9.06 -2.16
CA VAL A 420 -21.61 9.09 -1.51
C VAL A 420 -21.75 9.70 -0.11
N LEU A 421 -21.15 9.05 0.89
CA LEU A 421 -20.83 9.63 2.18
C LEU A 421 -19.32 9.86 2.25
N LEU A 422 -18.89 11.07 2.59
CA LEU A 422 -17.48 11.46 2.67
C LEU A 422 -17.24 12.19 3.99
N GLY A 423 -16.13 11.91 4.65
CA GLY A 423 -15.73 12.59 5.89
C GLY A 423 -14.23 12.55 6.14
N SER A 424 -13.80 13.39 7.09
CA SER A 424 -12.43 13.48 7.58
C SER A 424 -12.45 13.72 9.09
N ASN A 425 -11.37 13.37 9.76
CA ASN A 425 -11.15 13.67 11.17
C ASN A 425 -10.74 15.14 11.35
N LEU A 426 -10.86 15.65 12.58
CA LEU A 426 -10.45 17.02 12.92
C LEU A 426 -8.95 17.25 12.71
N ASP A 427 -8.12 16.25 13.05
CA ASP A 427 -6.66 16.35 13.17
C ASP A 427 -5.90 15.30 12.33
N GLU A 428 -6.29 15.11 11.06
CA GLU A 428 -5.73 14.07 10.15
C GLU A 428 -4.19 14.04 10.10
N GLY A 429 -3.58 15.22 9.99
CA GLY A 429 -2.13 15.34 9.81
C GLY A 429 -1.31 14.91 11.03
N THR A 430 -1.91 14.88 12.22
CA THR A 430 -1.18 14.70 13.49
C THR A 430 -0.50 13.33 13.57
N ILE A 431 -1.13 12.28 13.03
CA ILE A 431 -0.54 10.93 12.99
C ILE A 431 0.75 10.89 12.17
N PHE A 432 0.84 11.71 11.12
CA PHE A 432 1.98 11.79 10.21
C PHE A 432 3.07 12.76 10.68
N MET A 433 2.79 13.63 11.67
CA MET A 433 3.79 14.58 12.18
C MET A 433 4.99 13.90 12.81
N GLN A 434 4.85 12.67 13.32
CA GLN A 434 5.98 11.89 13.83
C GLN A 434 6.99 11.48 12.74
N LEU A 435 6.55 11.46 11.48
CA LEU A 435 7.38 11.17 10.30
C LEU A 435 8.05 12.43 9.74
N SER A 436 7.61 13.62 10.19
CA SER A 436 8.20 14.89 9.77
C SER A 436 9.44 15.26 10.60
N PRO A 437 10.42 15.97 10.02
CA PRO A 437 11.48 16.61 10.79
C PRO A 437 10.85 17.55 11.84
N PRO A 438 11.30 17.52 13.10
CA PRO A 438 10.72 18.37 14.13
C PRO A 438 11.03 19.85 13.86
N LEU A 439 10.03 20.71 14.02
CA LEU A 439 10.22 22.15 14.15
C LEU A 439 10.55 22.50 15.62
N PRO A 440 11.57 23.32 15.91
CA PRO A 440 11.88 23.71 17.29
C PRO A 440 10.73 24.50 17.94
N CYS A 441 10.02 23.87 18.87
CA CYS A 441 8.78 24.40 19.49
C CYS A 441 8.92 25.73 20.25
N ALA A 442 10.12 26.09 20.71
CA ALA A 442 10.32 27.26 21.56
C ALA A 442 10.65 28.56 20.80
N ASN A 443 11.25 28.46 19.60
CA ASN A 443 11.87 29.60 18.91
C ASN A 443 11.86 29.47 17.36
N ALA A 444 10.93 28.71 16.77
CA ALA A 444 10.86 28.62 15.30
C ALA A 444 10.57 30.00 14.68
N SER A 445 11.54 30.53 13.92
CA SER A 445 11.38 31.78 13.17
C SER A 445 10.70 31.53 11.81
N ASN A 446 10.27 32.59 11.12
CA ASN A 446 9.81 32.48 9.72
C ASN A 446 10.85 31.81 8.82
N ALA A 447 12.14 32.05 9.07
CA ALA A 447 13.23 31.41 8.33
C ALA A 447 13.35 29.92 8.69
N SER A 448 13.13 29.55 9.95
CA SER A 448 13.09 28.15 10.40
C SER A 448 11.93 27.39 9.75
N PHE A 449 10.76 28.01 9.67
CA PHE A 449 9.59 27.44 8.99
C PHE A 449 9.80 27.34 7.48
N ALA A 450 10.41 28.34 6.84
CA ALA A 450 10.73 28.28 5.42
C ALA A 450 11.73 27.15 5.11
N ALA A 451 12.81 27.03 5.89
CA ALA A 451 13.77 25.94 5.74
C ALA A 451 13.14 24.57 5.99
N TRP A 452 12.25 24.45 6.97
CA TRP A 452 11.47 23.23 7.19
C TRP A 452 10.54 22.91 6.01
N ALA A 453 9.82 23.91 5.49
CA ALA A 453 8.93 23.74 4.34
C ALA A 453 9.71 23.32 3.09
N GLU A 454 10.89 23.89 2.84
CA GLU A 454 11.79 23.48 1.74
C GLU A 454 12.29 22.05 1.92
N ALA A 455 12.65 21.66 3.15
CA ALA A 455 13.02 20.29 3.45
C ALA A 455 11.85 19.31 3.25
N MET A 456 10.61 19.73 3.54
CA MET A 456 9.42 18.89 3.50
C MET A 456 8.75 18.79 2.14
N PHE A 457 8.69 19.88 1.40
CA PHE A 457 7.91 19.98 0.16
C PHE A 457 8.77 20.27 -1.06
N GLY A 458 10.09 20.44 -0.88
CA GLY A 458 10.98 20.91 -1.92
C GLY A 458 10.84 22.43 -2.16
N VAL A 459 11.82 23.00 -2.86
CA VAL A 459 11.96 24.46 -3.01
C VAL A 459 10.74 25.12 -3.66
N GLU A 460 10.17 24.48 -4.69
CA GLU A 460 9.05 25.06 -5.44
C GLU A 460 7.76 25.13 -4.62
N THR A 461 7.38 24.04 -3.96
CA THR A 461 6.14 23.97 -3.17
C THR A 461 6.29 24.70 -1.83
N ALA A 462 7.49 24.72 -1.24
CA ALA A 462 7.74 25.37 0.03
C ALA A 462 7.39 26.86 0.04
N ALA A 463 7.74 27.60 -1.02
CA ALA A 463 7.41 29.01 -1.12
C ALA A 463 5.90 29.26 -1.04
N ALA A 464 5.10 28.42 -1.71
CA ALA A 464 3.64 28.48 -1.68
C ALA A 464 3.09 28.14 -0.28
N VAL A 465 3.65 27.12 0.38
CA VAL A 465 3.28 26.72 1.75
C VAL A 465 3.57 27.86 2.73
N VAL A 466 4.76 28.44 2.69
CA VAL A 466 5.15 29.56 3.55
C VAL A 466 4.21 30.75 3.37
N ALA A 467 3.92 31.12 2.13
CA ALA A 467 3.00 32.21 1.82
C ALA A 467 1.56 31.94 2.28
N ALA A 468 1.10 30.68 2.25
CA ALA A 468 -0.23 30.31 2.73
C ALA A 468 -0.34 30.45 4.25
N TYR A 469 0.68 30.02 5.00
CA TYR A 469 0.68 30.07 6.47
C TYR A 469 0.85 31.48 7.03
N GLN A 470 1.47 32.40 6.29
CA GLN A 470 1.53 33.83 6.66
C GLN A 470 0.15 34.50 6.70
N LYS A 471 -0.89 33.90 6.10
CA LYS A 471 -2.25 34.44 6.05
C LYS A 471 -3.14 33.98 7.22
N LEU A 472 -2.65 33.08 8.07
CA LEU A 472 -3.41 32.56 9.20
C LEU A 472 -3.35 33.54 10.38
N ARG A 473 -4.51 33.82 11.00
CA ARG A 473 -4.64 34.74 12.16
C ARG A 473 -3.84 34.30 13.39
N ALA A 474 -3.49 33.02 13.48
CA ALA A 474 -2.51 32.47 14.42
C ALA A 474 -1.85 31.25 13.75
N PRO A 475 -0.52 31.10 13.77
CA PRO A 475 0.11 29.86 13.36
C PRO A 475 -0.17 28.80 14.43
N LEU A 476 -0.88 27.73 14.09
CA LEU A 476 -0.98 26.56 14.97
C LEU A 476 -0.12 25.44 14.39
N PRO A 477 1.06 25.20 14.97
CA PRO A 477 1.43 23.88 15.40
C PRO A 477 1.22 23.82 16.91
N GLN A 478 0.39 22.89 17.38
CA GLN A 478 0.38 22.57 18.81
C GLN A 478 1.78 22.11 19.22
N CYS A 479 2.44 22.92 20.05
CA CYS A 479 3.68 22.56 20.71
C CYS A 479 3.33 21.87 22.03
N SER A 480 3.46 20.54 22.07
CA SER A 480 3.32 19.76 23.31
C SER A 480 4.61 19.85 24.14
N THR A 481 4.49 20.19 25.43
CA THR A 481 5.57 20.13 26.43
C THR A 481 5.76 18.74 27.04
N HIS A 482 5.07 17.70 26.52
CA HIS A 482 5.17 16.36 27.09
C HIS A 482 6.42 15.62 26.61
N ARG A 483 7.40 15.58 27.51
CA ARG A 483 8.43 14.54 27.54
C ARG A 483 7.73 13.17 27.50
N PRO A 484 8.07 12.24 26.59
CA PRO A 484 7.55 10.88 26.69
C PRO A 484 8.05 10.28 28.01
N PRO A 485 7.21 9.57 28.78
CA PRO A 485 7.69 8.88 29.98
C PRO A 485 8.76 7.86 29.56
N PRO A 486 9.86 7.73 30.31
CA PRO A 486 10.88 6.75 29.98
C PRO A 486 10.30 5.34 30.18
N GLY A 487 10.10 4.61 29.08
CA GLY A 487 9.81 3.17 29.13
C GLY A 487 8.50 2.67 28.48
N GLY A 488 7.74 3.48 27.74
CA GLY A 488 6.54 3.01 27.04
C GLY A 488 6.87 2.25 25.75
N ARG A 489 6.72 0.92 25.75
CA ARG A 489 6.71 0.11 24.52
C ARG A 489 5.57 0.55 23.60
N THR A 490 5.87 0.65 22.31
CA THR A 490 4.89 0.80 21.23
C THR A 490 3.89 -0.36 21.26
N GLY A 491 2.64 -0.05 21.56
CA GLY A 491 1.51 -0.96 21.49
C GLY A 491 0.31 -0.18 21.01
N GLY A 492 -0.19 -0.54 19.82
CA GLY A 492 -1.48 -0.06 19.33
C GLY A 492 -2.61 -0.53 20.25
N GLY A 493 -3.70 0.24 20.25
CA GLY A 493 -4.88 -0.02 21.06
C GLY A 493 -5.30 1.21 21.86
N GLY A 494 -5.95 2.16 21.20
CA GLY A 494 -6.74 3.18 21.89
C GLY A 494 -8.07 2.59 22.34
N ALA A 495 -8.05 1.73 23.36
CA ALA A 495 -9.23 1.44 24.14
C ALA A 495 -9.54 2.69 24.97
N ALA A 496 -10.66 3.35 24.68
CA ALA A 496 -11.20 4.39 25.53
C ALA A 496 -11.62 3.75 26.87
N ALA A 497 -10.85 4.03 27.92
CA ALA A 497 -11.33 3.88 29.29
C ALA A 497 -12.28 5.06 29.57
N ALA A 498 -13.49 4.71 30.02
CA ALA A 498 -14.51 5.65 30.45
C ALA A 498 -14.07 6.42 31.70
N GLU A 499 -14.35 7.73 31.69
CA GLU A 499 -14.87 8.47 32.85
C GLU A 499 -16.14 9.19 32.43
#